data_AF-L7UR54-F1
#
_entry.id   AF-L7UR54-F1
#
_cell.length_a   1.000
_cell.length_b   1.000
_cell.length_c   1.000
_cell.angle_alpha   90.00
_cell.angle_beta   90.00
_cell.angle_gamma   90.00
#
_symmetry.space_group_name_H-M   'P 1'
#
loop_
_entity.id
_entity.type
_entity.pdbx_description
1 polymer ?
#
loop_
_entity_poly.entity_id
_entity_poly.type
_entity_poly.pdbx_seq_one_letter_code
_entity_poly.pdbx_strand_id
1 'polypeptide(L)'
;MLRRLGPAFFLGSVLLCGACKKSEDPAPTTPPAPRPTAEPTATFTLSLLQDAPASGCTWIRQDTTGARKAVATVDAPCEQVDLAWSADGKQGVLVDRGHGATAPRAWKVDFESDQGPLPFSLPAEGHTDSVGFDAQGHTVALVSQLEGLTRKAERGEEFFVVEGRRLPVPETEGSAGLAHAYRREGEQWRRVESVATVYETEDAPGTTVLATATQLVSSTSGQDPEVPTATELSEGSEDAVRLDAVVKDKGHTEFGTWVSLETHGGPLYAWRAARELPVLMPPLRWELGDRLAEPESLSLSPTSVVELRVRGSLLLVTSDHGARIYDTRTKKRIAHLDGVHDARFWPKPRTVTAAIPSGTSAAQ
;
A
#
# COMPACT_ATOMS: atom_id res chain seq x y z
N MET A 1 -55.73 11.31 50.49
CA MET A 1 -56.82 10.31 50.46
C MET A 1 -56.21 8.92 50.51
N LEU A 2 -56.29 8.26 51.66
CA LEU A 2 -55.80 6.91 51.91
C LEU A 2 -56.81 5.85 51.41
N ARG A 3 -56.30 4.75 50.86
CA ARG A 3 -56.91 3.40 50.88
C ARG A 3 -55.76 2.47 51.34
N ARG A 4 -55.68 1.86 52.53
CA ARG A 4 -56.56 0.89 53.27
C ARG A 4 -57.09 -0.18 52.29
N LEU A 5 -56.80 -1.48 52.41
CA LEU A 5 -56.65 -2.45 53.52
C LEU A 5 -55.58 -3.50 53.13
N GLY A 6 -54.89 -4.29 53.96
CA GLY A 6 -55.20 -4.91 55.26
C GLY A 6 -54.90 -6.44 55.14
N PRO A 7 -54.18 -7.08 56.08
CA PRO A 7 -53.57 -8.41 55.94
C PRO A 7 -54.47 -9.55 56.43
N ALA A 8 -54.16 -10.79 56.05
CA ALA A 8 -54.71 -11.99 56.69
C ALA A 8 -53.58 -12.96 57.07
N PHE A 9 -53.40 -13.11 58.38
CA PHE A 9 -52.71 -14.22 59.04
C PHE A 9 -53.60 -15.46 59.01
N PHE A 10 -53.02 -16.64 58.75
CA PHE A 10 -53.47 -17.89 59.36
C PHE A 10 -52.25 -18.79 59.66
N LEU A 11 -52.05 -19.06 60.96
CA LEU A 11 -51.29 -20.19 61.48
C LEU A 11 -52.08 -21.49 61.25
N GLY A 12 -51.37 -22.61 61.07
CA GLY A 12 -51.98 -23.94 61.22
C GLY A 12 -51.14 -25.08 60.65
N SER A 13 -50.31 -25.67 61.50
CA SER A 13 -49.53 -26.90 61.29
C SER A 13 -50.39 -28.12 60.95
N VAL A 14 -49.83 -29.13 60.27
CA VAL A 14 -49.70 -30.54 60.72
C VAL A 14 -49.12 -31.40 59.59
N LEU A 15 -48.11 -32.21 59.95
CA LEU A 15 -47.48 -33.27 59.16
C LEU A 15 -48.47 -34.34 58.72
N LEU A 16 -48.24 -34.94 57.54
CA LEU A 16 -48.45 -36.37 57.31
C LEU A 16 -47.53 -36.87 56.19
N CYS A 17 -46.68 -37.82 56.56
CA CYS A 17 -45.79 -38.57 55.69
C CYS A 17 -46.57 -39.33 54.61
N GLY A 18 -46.15 -39.20 53.36
CA GLY A 18 -46.59 -40.03 52.24
C GLY A 18 -45.46 -40.14 51.24
N ALA A 19 -44.77 -41.28 51.25
CA ALA A 19 -43.68 -41.59 50.34
C ALA A 19 -44.16 -41.62 48.88
N CYS A 20 -43.55 -40.81 48.02
CA CYS A 20 -43.54 -40.99 46.58
C CYS A 20 -42.12 -40.66 46.09
N LYS A 21 -41.34 -41.72 45.83
CA LYS A 21 -40.10 -41.60 45.06
C LYS A 21 -40.45 -41.08 43.67
N LYS A 22 -40.19 -39.79 43.43
CA LYS A 22 -40.17 -39.23 42.08
C LYS A 22 -38.78 -39.50 41.51
N SER A 23 -38.73 -40.35 40.50
CA SER A 23 -37.52 -40.61 39.72
C SER A 23 -37.07 -39.27 39.11
N GLU A 24 -35.87 -38.80 39.45
CA GLU A 24 -35.21 -37.72 38.72
C GLU A 24 -34.81 -38.26 37.34
N ASP A 25 -35.45 -37.75 36.30
CA ASP A 25 -34.94 -37.85 34.95
C ASP A 25 -33.61 -37.09 34.86
N PRO A 26 -32.56 -37.65 34.25
CA PRO A 26 -31.33 -36.92 34.02
C PRO A 26 -31.61 -35.74 33.08
N ALA A 27 -31.19 -34.54 33.50
CA ALA A 27 -31.26 -33.35 32.67
C ALA A 27 -30.59 -33.62 31.31
N PRO A 28 -31.19 -33.20 30.18
CA PRO A 28 -30.58 -33.35 28.88
C PRO A 28 -29.26 -32.58 28.85
N THR A 29 -28.15 -33.31 28.79
CA THR A 29 -26.80 -32.76 28.58
C THR A 29 -26.83 -32.00 27.26
N THR A 30 -26.86 -30.67 27.33
CA THR A 30 -26.72 -29.84 26.14
C THR A 30 -25.36 -30.15 25.52
N PRO A 31 -25.29 -30.56 24.24
CA PRO A 31 -24.01 -30.78 23.58
C PRO A 31 -23.16 -29.52 23.71
N PRO A 32 -21.86 -29.63 24.07
CA PRO A 32 -20.99 -28.47 24.12
C PRO A 32 -21.05 -27.79 22.75
N ALA A 33 -21.30 -26.47 22.76
CA ALA A 33 -21.29 -25.67 21.54
C ALA A 33 -20.00 -25.96 20.77
N PRO A 34 -20.06 -26.17 19.45
CA PRO A 34 -18.86 -26.38 18.66
C PRO A 34 -17.91 -25.21 18.93
N ARG A 35 -16.67 -25.52 19.34
CA ARG A 35 -15.65 -24.48 19.54
C ARG A 35 -15.57 -23.69 18.24
N PRO A 36 -15.54 -22.34 18.29
CA PRO A 36 -15.30 -21.55 17.11
C PRO A 36 -14.06 -22.10 16.42
N THR A 37 -14.20 -22.49 15.15
CA THR A 37 -13.07 -22.92 14.34
C THR A 37 -12.05 -21.79 14.38
N ALA A 38 -10.85 -22.05 14.89
CA ALA A 38 -9.79 -21.05 14.93
C ALA A 38 -9.63 -20.50 13.51
N GLU A 39 -9.77 -19.18 13.35
CA GLU A 39 -9.60 -18.57 12.04
C GLU A 39 -8.18 -18.88 11.51
N PRO A 40 -8.04 -19.08 10.19
CA PRO A 40 -6.73 -19.36 9.60
C PRO A 40 -5.72 -18.28 9.96
N THR A 41 -4.51 -18.70 10.35
CA THR A 41 -3.37 -17.82 10.52
C THR A 41 -3.15 -17.03 9.24
N ALA A 42 -3.02 -15.71 9.36
CA ALA A 42 -2.78 -14.85 8.21
C ALA A 42 -1.44 -15.22 7.56
N THR A 43 -1.47 -15.66 6.29
CA THR A 43 -0.27 -16.00 5.53
C THR A 43 0.12 -14.84 4.62
N PHE A 44 1.43 -14.66 4.45
CA PHE A 44 1.96 -13.63 3.58
C PHE A 44 3.16 -14.14 2.78
N THR A 45 3.50 -13.37 1.75
CA THR A 45 4.77 -13.44 1.06
C THR A 45 5.20 -12.00 0.84
N LEU A 46 6.45 -11.69 1.13
CA LEU A 46 7.06 -10.38 0.97
C LEU A 46 8.04 -10.36 -0.19
N SER A 47 8.10 -9.19 -0.80
CA SER A 47 9.22 -8.68 -1.58
C SER A 47 10.11 -7.85 -0.67
N LEU A 48 11.41 -8.08 -0.71
CA LEU A 48 12.39 -7.33 0.08
C LEU A 48 13.54 -6.85 -0.82
N LEU A 49 14.02 -5.64 -0.59
CA LEU A 49 15.33 -5.19 -1.07
C LEU A 49 16.32 -5.20 0.09
N GLN A 50 17.47 -5.82 -0.11
CA GLN A 50 18.52 -5.95 0.89
C GLN A 50 19.90 -5.89 0.23
N ASP A 51 20.89 -5.29 0.90
CA ASP A 51 22.25 -5.21 0.39
C ASP A 51 22.81 -6.58 0.04
N ALA A 52 23.41 -6.67 -1.15
CA ALA A 52 24.10 -7.87 -1.59
C ALA A 52 25.48 -7.97 -0.92
N PRO A 53 25.98 -9.18 -0.61
CA PRO A 53 27.35 -9.36 -0.13
C PRO A 53 28.37 -8.77 -1.13
N ALA A 54 29.35 -8.02 -0.60
CA ALA A 54 30.35 -7.22 -1.32
C ALA A 54 29.85 -5.87 -1.88
N SER A 55 28.84 -5.83 -2.75
CA SER A 55 28.20 -4.59 -3.22
C SER A 55 26.93 -4.89 -4.03
N GLY A 56 26.01 -3.93 -4.08
CA GLY A 56 24.79 -4.00 -4.88
C GLY A 56 23.55 -4.34 -4.07
N CYS A 57 22.48 -4.72 -4.77
CA CYS A 57 21.17 -4.98 -4.17
C CYS A 57 20.62 -6.34 -4.58
N THR A 58 20.12 -7.09 -3.59
CA THR A 58 19.41 -8.34 -3.81
C THR A 58 17.92 -8.14 -3.55
N TRP A 59 17.12 -8.48 -4.56
CA TRP A 59 15.69 -8.66 -4.44
C TRP A 59 15.38 -10.06 -3.90
N ILE A 60 14.67 -10.12 -2.79
CA ILE A 60 14.39 -11.36 -2.06
C ILE A 60 12.87 -11.56 -1.96
N ARG A 61 12.43 -12.79 -2.21
CA ARG A 61 11.09 -13.27 -1.85
C ARG A 61 11.16 -13.99 -0.51
N GLN A 62 10.35 -13.56 0.46
CA GLN A 62 10.25 -14.22 1.75
C GLN A 62 8.82 -14.69 2.02
N ASP A 63 8.63 -15.93 2.46
CA ASP A 63 7.31 -16.42 2.86
C ASP A 63 7.01 -16.20 4.35
N THR A 64 5.80 -16.60 4.76
CA THR A 64 5.33 -16.47 6.14
C THR A 64 6.10 -17.31 7.16
N THR A 65 6.87 -18.30 6.71
CA THR A 65 7.72 -19.14 7.58
C THR A 65 9.10 -18.51 7.81
N GLY A 66 9.41 -17.43 7.08
CA GLY A 66 10.71 -16.79 7.07
C GLY A 66 11.67 -17.37 6.04
N ALA A 67 11.24 -18.34 5.22
CA ALA A 67 12.07 -18.87 4.16
C ALA A 67 12.32 -17.79 3.10
N ARG A 68 13.60 -17.52 2.81
CA ARG A 68 14.06 -16.50 1.87
C ARG A 68 14.59 -17.16 0.59
N LYS A 69 14.16 -16.63 -0.56
CA LYS A 69 14.67 -16.98 -1.89
C LYS A 69 15.11 -15.71 -2.59
N ALA A 70 16.38 -15.64 -3.00
CA ALA A 70 16.86 -14.58 -3.88
C ALA A 70 16.15 -14.69 -5.24
N VAL A 71 15.63 -13.55 -5.72
CA VAL A 71 14.93 -13.41 -7.00
C VAL A 71 15.90 -12.86 -8.03
N ALA A 72 16.63 -11.80 -7.69
CA ALA A 72 17.64 -11.19 -8.54
C ALA A 72 18.66 -10.45 -7.68
N THR A 73 19.88 -10.32 -8.19
CA THR A 73 20.91 -9.44 -7.62
C THR A 73 21.42 -8.52 -8.72
N VAL A 74 21.44 -7.22 -8.46
CA VAL A 74 21.89 -6.18 -9.40
C VAL A 74 23.01 -5.36 -8.79
N ASP A 75 23.88 -4.84 -9.66
CA ASP A 75 24.97 -3.95 -9.28
C ASP A 75 24.47 -2.50 -9.19
N ALA A 76 23.60 -2.25 -8.22
CA ALA A 76 23.06 -0.93 -7.87
C ALA A 76 22.77 -0.87 -6.36
N PRO A 77 22.93 0.28 -5.69
CA PRO A 77 22.57 0.43 -4.28
C PRO A 77 21.06 0.26 -4.07
N CYS A 78 20.64 -0.41 -2.99
CA CYS A 78 19.23 -0.74 -2.79
C CYS A 78 18.34 0.50 -2.63
N GLU A 79 18.87 1.60 -2.08
CA GLU A 79 18.15 2.85 -1.91
C GLU A 79 17.79 3.55 -3.24
N GLN A 80 18.39 3.11 -4.35
CA GLN A 80 18.18 3.66 -5.70
C GLN A 80 17.32 2.76 -6.58
N VAL A 81 16.99 1.56 -6.10
CA VAL A 81 16.32 0.53 -6.87
C VAL A 81 14.83 0.56 -6.61
N ASP A 82 14.07 0.83 -7.67
CA ASP A 82 12.65 0.51 -7.70
C ASP A 82 12.41 -0.88 -8.24
N LEU A 83 11.30 -1.46 -7.84
CA LEU A 83 10.78 -2.71 -8.36
C LEU A 83 9.58 -2.46 -9.26
N ALA A 84 9.17 -3.40 -10.10
CA ALA A 84 7.86 -3.37 -10.75
C ALA A 84 7.44 -4.80 -11.07
N TRP A 85 6.14 -5.05 -11.17
CA TRP A 85 5.60 -6.41 -11.25
C TRP A 85 4.55 -6.52 -12.35
N SER A 86 4.59 -7.62 -13.10
CA SER A 86 3.52 -7.96 -14.03
C SER A 86 2.27 -8.41 -13.27
N ALA A 87 1.09 -8.19 -13.86
CA ALA A 87 -0.20 -8.55 -13.25
C ALA A 87 -0.34 -10.06 -12.95
N ASP A 88 0.31 -10.91 -13.75
CA ASP A 88 0.33 -12.37 -13.57
C ASP A 88 1.34 -12.83 -12.51
N GLY A 89 2.17 -11.92 -11.97
CA GLY A 89 3.18 -12.21 -10.98
C GLY A 89 4.29 -13.14 -11.48
N LYS A 90 4.55 -13.18 -12.80
CA LYS A 90 5.61 -13.99 -13.41
C LYS A 90 6.87 -13.20 -13.76
N GLN A 91 6.74 -11.88 -13.94
CA GLN A 91 7.83 -11.03 -14.35
C GLN A 91 7.95 -9.82 -13.43
N GLY A 92 9.16 -9.31 -13.36
CA GLY A 92 9.45 -8.06 -12.69
C GLY A 92 10.48 -7.22 -13.43
N VAL A 93 10.57 -5.95 -13.06
CA VAL A 93 11.63 -5.05 -13.49
C VAL A 93 12.26 -4.42 -12.25
N LEU A 94 13.59 -4.38 -12.20
CA LEU A 94 14.33 -3.51 -11.29
C LEU A 94 14.78 -2.28 -12.07
N VAL A 95 14.60 -1.09 -11.50
CA VAL A 95 15.05 0.17 -12.10
C VAL A 95 15.97 0.86 -11.11
N ASP A 96 17.24 0.99 -11.48
CA ASP A 96 18.18 1.90 -10.84
C ASP A 96 17.97 3.29 -11.48
N ARG A 97 17.41 4.22 -10.72
CA ARG A 97 17.14 5.59 -11.21
C ARG A 97 18.41 6.39 -11.49
N GLY A 98 19.55 5.91 -10.98
CA GLY A 98 20.80 6.66 -10.95
C GLY A 98 20.70 7.93 -10.10
N HIS A 99 21.83 8.62 -9.97
CA HIS A 99 21.90 9.94 -9.35
C HIS A 99 22.71 10.90 -10.22
N GLY A 100 22.06 11.49 -11.22
CA GLY A 100 22.63 12.52 -12.10
C GLY A 100 23.80 12.07 -12.98
N ALA A 101 24.93 11.70 -12.38
CA ALA A 101 26.16 11.29 -13.03
C ALA A 101 26.08 9.89 -13.70
N THR A 102 25.11 9.06 -13.31
CA THR A 102 24.90 7.73 -13.89
C THR A 102 23.55 7.69 -14.57
N ALA A 103 23.53 7.27 -15.84
CA ALA A 103 22.30 7.06 -16.57
C ALA A 103 21.46 5.96 -15.89
N PRO A 104 20.12 6.08 -15.87
CA PRO A 104 19.27 5.08 -15.28
C PRO A 104 19.45 3.74 -15.99
N ARG A 105 19.39 2.66 -15.22
CA ARG A 105 19.53 1.28 -15.71
C ARG A 105 18.34 0.48 -15.28
N ALA A 106 17.98 -0.53 -16.06
CA ALA A 106 16.93 -1.45 -15.67
C ALA A 106 17.32 -2.89 -15.98
N TRP A 107 16.70 -3.80 -15.25
CA TRP A 107 16.82 -5.23 -15.45
C TRP A 107 15.45 -5.87 -15.42
N LYS A 108 15.20 -6.76 -16.38
CA LYS A 108 14.00 -7.59 -16.38
C LYS A 108 14.31 -8.93 -15.72
N VAL A 109 13.37 -9.40 -14.91
CA VAL A 109 13.44 -10.69 -14.23
C VAL A 109 12.25 -11.52 -14.64
N ASP A 110 12.50 -12.76 -15.01
CA ASP A 110 11.49 -13.81 -15.14
C ASP A 110 11.58 -14.69 -13.88
N PHE A 111 10.53 -14.73 -13.08
CA PHE A 111 10.53 -15.44 -11.80
C PHE A 111 10.44 -16.98 -11.95
N GLU A 112 10.09 -17.47 -13.13
CA GLU A 112 10.05 -18.90 -13.45
C GLU A 112 11.36 -19.37 -14.11
N SER A 113 12.21 -18.44 -14.54
CA SER A 113 13.51 -18.72 -15.15
C SER A 113 14.63 -18.82 -14.10
N ASP A 114 15.59 -19.70 -14.37
CA ASP A 114 16.87 -19.74 -13.65
C ASP A 114 17.91 -18.77 -14.25
N GLN A 115 17.56 -18.10 -15.37
CA GLN A 115 18.37 -17.02 -15.89
C GLN A 115 18.13 -15.79 -15.04
N GLY A 116 19.18 -15.33 -14.35
CA GLY A 116 19.13 -14.15 -13.49
C GLY A 116 18.70 -12.86 -14.24
N PRO A 117 18.76 -11.70 -13.57
CA PRO A 117 18.29 -10.44 -14.15
C PRO A 117 18.98 -10.14 -15.49
N LEU A 118 18.18 -9.88 -16.52
CA LEU A 118 18.68 -9.52 -17.84
C LEU A 118 18.63 -8.00 -18.02
N PRO A 119 19.66 -7.36 -18.60
CA PRO A 119 19.62 -5.93 -18.91
C PRO A 119 18.37 -5.57 -19.72
N PHE A 120 17.71 -4.49 -19.33
CA PHE A 120 16.49 -4.01 -19.93
C PHE A 120 16.68 -2.56 -20.38
N SER A 121 16.65 -2.32 -21.69
CA SER A 121 16.82 -0.98 -22.25
C SER A 121 15.63 -0.09 -21.89
N LEU A 122 15.89 1.09 -21.34
CA LEU A 122 14.88 2.14 -21.13
C LEU A 122 14.66 2.97 -22.41
N PRO A 123 13.55 3.74 -22.52
CA PRO A 123 13.38 4.70 -23.60
C PRO A 123 14.59 5.65 -23.72
N ALA A 124 15.01 5.93 -24.96
CA ALA A 124 16.20 6.74 -25.23
C ALA A 124 15.93 8.26 -25.16
N GLU A 125 14.68 8.66 -25.35
CA GLU A 125 14.25 10.06 -25.26
C GLU A 125 13.77 10.34 -23.83
N GLY A 126 14.17 11.49 -23.27
CA GLY A 126 13.72 11.94 -21.95
C GLY A 126 14.33 11.19 -20.77
N HIS A 127 13.80 11.48 -19.58
CA HIS A 127 14.13 10.84 -18.32
C HIS A 127 13.00 9.87 -17.93
N THR A 128 13.34 8.61 -17.68
CA THR A 128 12.33 7.62 -17.27
C THR A 128 12.03 7.78 -15.78
N ASP A 129 10.91 8.41 -15.46
CA ASP A 129 10.45 8.62 -14.08
C ASP A 129 10.05 7.30 -13.43
N SER A 130 9.43 6.41 -14.20
CA SER A 130 9.00 5.10 -13.69
C SER A 130 8.80 4.05 -14.77
N VAL A 131 8.86 2.79 -14.37
CA VAL A 131 8.52 1.63 -15.20
C VAL A 131 7.47 0.79 -14.48
N GLY A 132 6.52 0.26 -15.23
CA GLY A 132 5.43 -0.56 -14.73
C GLY A 132 4.97 -1.56 -15.79
N PHE A 133 3.82 -2.18 -15.50
CA PHE A 133 3.16 -3.09 -16.42
C PHE A 133 1.72 -2.64 -16.62
N ASP A 134 1.19 -2.78 -17.83
CA ASP A 134 -0.25 -2.67 -18.06
C ASP A 134 -0.98 -3.97 -17.67
N ALA A 135 -2.32 -3.94 -17.70
CA ALA A 135 -3.13 -5.11 -17.37
C ALA A 135 -2.94 -6.29 -18.36
N GLN A 136 -2.38 -6.06 -19.54
CA GLN A 136 -2.08 -7.12 -20.50
C GLN A 136 -0.68 -7.72 -20.28
N GLY A 137 0.10 -7.16 -19.35
CA GLY A 137 1.46 -7.61 -19.05
C GLY A 137 2.53 -6.98 -19.93
N HIS A 138 2.20 -5.96 -20.73
CA HIS A 138 3.24 -5.20 -21.44
C HIS A 138 3.96 -4.27 -20.47
N THR A 139 5.28 -4.16 -20.63
CA THR A 139 6.05 -3.18 -19.89
C THR A 139 5.76 -1.78 -20.43
N VAL A 140 5.55 -0.83 -19.52
CA VAL A 140 5.27 0.57 -19.82
C VAL A 140 6.26 1.44 -19.05
N ALA A 141 6.80 2.46 -19.69
CA ALA A 141 7.65 3.47 -19.08
C ALA A 141 6.95 4.83 -19.13
N LEU A 142 6.93 5.54 -18.00
CA LEU A 142 6.51 6.94 -17.93
C LEU A 142 7.76 7.80 -17.96
N VAL A 143 7.76 8.78 -18.87
CA VAL A 143 8.96 9.53 -19.22
C VAL A 143 8.66 11.02 -19.17
N SER A 144 9.49 11.77 -18.46
CA SER A 144 9.52 13.22 -18.49
C SER A 144 10.52 13.72 -19.54
N GLN A 145 10.16 14.76 -20.27
CA GLN A 145 11.06 15.42 -21.21
C GLN A 145 10.99 16.93 -20.98
N LEU A 146 12.12 17.51 -20.56
CA LEU A 146 12.27 18.96 -20.38
C LEU A 146 13.21 19.58 -21.44
N GLU A 147 14.13 18.77 -21.97
CA GLU A 147 15.15 19.20 -22.93
C GLU A 147 14.81 18.82 -24.38
N GLY A 148 15.43 19.52 -25.33
CA GLY A 148 15.27 19.25 -26.76
C GLY A 148 13.86 19.55 -27.30
N LEU A 149 13.05 20.28 -26.53
CA LEU A 149 11.68 20.65 -26.91
C LEU A 149 11.65 21.92 -27.76
N THR A 150 10.91 21.88 -28.86
CA THR A 150 10.62 23.09 -29.66
C THR A 150 9.23 23.61 -29.31
N ARG A 151 9.19 24.76 -28.62
CA ARG A 151 7.95 25.51 -28.40
C ARG A 151 7.62 26.36 -29.62
N LYS A 152 6.34 26.38 -30.01
CA LYS A 152 5.82 27.25 -31.06
C LYS A 152 4.71 28.12 -30.47
N ALA A 153 4.56 29.31 -31.03
CA ALA A 153 3.49 30.23 -30.66
C ALA A 153 2.68 30.59 -31.91
N GLU A 154 1.36 30.54 -31.80
CA GLU A 154 0.45 31.02 -32.83
C GLU A 154 -0.75 31.69 -32.18
N ARG A 155 -1.08 32.91 -32.61
CA ARG A 155 -2.20 33.71 -32.06
C ARG A 155 -2.17 33.90 -30.54
N GLY A 156 -0.98 33.87 -29.94
CA GLY A 156 -0.77 34.07 -28.50
C GLY A 156 -0.79 32.78 -27.67
N GLU A 157 -1.06 31.62 -28.28
CA GLU A 157 -1.03 30.33 -27.60
C GLU A 157 0.30 29.61 -27.86
N GLU A 158 0.96 29.17 -26.79
CA GLU A 158 2.15 28.33 -26.87
C GLU A 158 1.77 26.84 -26.93
N PHE A 159 2.46 26.08 -27.77
CA PHE A 159 2.24 24.65 -27.92
C PHE A 159 3.51 23.90 -28.32
N PHE A 160 3.58 22.63 -27.93
CA PHE A 160 4.52 21.67 -28.48
C PHE A 160 3.93 20.97 -29.70
N VAL A 161 4.78 20.51 -30.63
CA VAL A 161 4.37 19.64 -31.74
C VAL A 161 4.97 18.26 -31.56
N VAL A 162 4.12 17.26 -31.36
CA VAL A 162 4.52 15.86 -31.18
C VAL A 162 3.78 15.03 -32.22
N GLU A 163 4.51 14.35 -33.10
CA GLU A 163 3.93 13.49 -34.16
C GLU A 163 2.84 14.20 -34.99
N GLY A 164 3.04 15.50 -35.26
CA GLY A 164 2.08 16.33 -36.00
C GLY A 164 0.88 16.83 -35.19
N ARG A 165 0.74 16.43 -33.92
CA ARG A 165 -0.29 16.93 -32.99
C ARG A 165 0.21 18.14 -32.23
N ARG A 166 -0.67 19.12 -32.01
CA ARG A 166 -0.40 20.28 -31.16
C ARG A 166 -0.82 19.96 -29.73
N LEU A 167 0.09 20.16 -28.78
CA LEU A 167 -0.17 20.00 -27.36
C LEU A 167 -0.02 21.38 -26.70
N PRO A 168 -1.11 21.99 -26.20
CA PRO A 168 -1.05 23.33 -25.62
C PRO A 168 -0.18 23.31 -24.36
N VAL A 169 0.70 24.30 -24.23
CA VAL A 169 1.53 24.46 -23.03
C VAL A 169 0.63 24.98 -21.90
N PRO A 170 0.62 24.34 -20.71
CA PRO A 170 -0.12 24.87 -19.58
C PRO A 170 0.39 26.25 -19.15
N GLU A 171 -0.53 27.19 -18.91
CA GLU A 171 -0.24 28.52 -18.36
C GLU A 171 -0.18 28.48 -16.83
N THR A 172 0.66 27.60 -16.28
CA THR A 172 0.84 27.43 -14.84
C THR A 172 2.29 27.65 -14.44
N GLU A 173 2.54 27.90 -13.15
CA GLU A 173 3.90 28.03 -12.61
C GLU A 173 4.69 26.73 -12.81
N GLY A 174 6.00 26.86 -13.06
CA GLY A 174 6.92 25.75 -13.28
C GLY A 174 7.51 25.68 -14.69
N SER A 175 8.33 24.65 -14.90
CA SER A 175 9.00 24.40 -16.18
C SER A 175 8.12 23.55 -17.08
N ALA A 176 7.58 24.15 -18.15
CA ALA A 176 6.78 23.40 -19.11
C ALA A 176 7.61 22.35 -19.86
N GLY A 177 7.08 21.12 -19.90
CA GLY A 177 7.69 19.97 -20.56
C GLY A 177 6.63 19.03 -21.15
N LEU A 178 7.10 17.87 -21.60
CA LEU A 178 6.24 16.80 -22.10
C LEU A 178 6.33 15.58 -21.18
N ALA A 179 5.17 15.05 -20.81
CA ALA A 179 5.04 13.72 -20.26
C ALA A 179 4.72 12.75 -21.40
N HIS A 180 5.40 11.60 -21.42
CA HIS A 180 5.19 10.54 -22.39
C HIS A 180 4.94 9.20 -21.70
N ALA A 181 4.05 8.40 -22.27
CA ALA A 181 3.98 6.97 -21.97
C ALA A 181 4.54 6.19 -23.16
N TYR A 182 5.48 5.29 -22.90
CA TYR A 182 6.01 4.36 -23.87
C TYR A 182 5.63 2.94 -23.48
N ARG A 183 5.14 2.15 -24.43
CA ARG A 183 4.89 0.72 -24.26
C ARG A 183 5.95 -0.08 -25.00
N ARG A 184 6.41 -1.16 -24.39
CA ARG A 184 7.36 -2.10 -25.00
C ARG A 184 6.63 -3.01 -25.98
N GLU A 185 7.04 -2.98 -27.25
CA GLU A 185 6.56 -3.87 -28.31
C GLU A 185 7.76 -4.67 -28.83
N GLY A 186 7.93 -5.91 -28.34
CA GLY A 186 9.12 -6.71 -28.57
C GLY A 186 10.37 -6.04 -27.98
N GLU A 187 11.35 -5.75 -28.83
CA GLU A 187 12.59 -5.07 -28.44
C GLU A 187 12.59 -3.55 -28.69
N GLN A 188 11.42 -2.96 -28.96
CA GLN A 188 11.32 -1.53 -29.23
C GLN A 188 10.33 -0.84 -28.29
N TRP A 189 10.63 0.41 -27.95
CA TRP A 189 9.70 1.29 -27.24
C TRP A 189 8.86 2.06 -28.24
N ARG A 190 7.54 1.98 -28.08
CA ARG A 190 6.60 2.76 -28.86
C ARG A 190 5.90 3.75 -27.95
N ARG A 191 5.93 5.03 -28.32
CA ARG A 191 5.16 6.07 -27.63
C ARG A 191 3.66 5.84 -27.87
N VAL A 192 2.89 5.79 -26.80
CA VAL A 192 1.43 5.56 -26.85
C VAL A 192 0.64 6.77 -26.38
N GLU A 193 1.25 7.65 -25.57
CA GLU A 193 0.61 8.85 -25.05
C GLU A 193 1.62 10.00 -24.94
N SER A 194 1.14 11.24 -25.10
CA SER A 194 1.93 12.45 -24.87
C SER A 194 1.04 13.59 -24.42
N VAL A 195 1.43 14.25 -23.34
CA VAL A 195 0.71 15.37 -22.73
C VAL A 195 1.70 16.46 -22.37
N ALA A 196 1.36 17.70 -22.68
CA ALA A 196 2.11 18.86 -22.20
C ALA A 196 1.73 19.14 -20.74
N THR A 197 2.74 19.31 -19.89
CA THR A 197 2.57 19.46 -18.45
C THR A 197 3.63 20.41 -17.90
N VAL A 198 3.62 20.64 -16.59
CA VAL A 198 4.66 21.39 -15.88
C VAL A 198 5.44 20.46 -14.95
N TYR A 199 6.67 20.87 -14.66
CA TYR A 199 7.65 20.23 -13.80
C TYR A 199 8.31 21.27 -12.89
N GLU A 200 9.19 20.81 -11.98
CA GLU A 200 10.03 21.66 -11.12
C GLU A 200 9.26 22.53 -10.11
N THR A 201 8.02 22.16 -9.79
CA THR A 201 7.22 22.71 -8.69
C THR A 201 6.66 21.58 -7.85
N GLU A 202 6.37 21.83 -6.57
CA GLU A 202 5.88 20.83 -5.61
C GLU A 202 4.59 20.14 -6.10
N ASP A 203 3.64 20.93 -6.63
CA ASP A 203 2.35 20.45 -7.13
C ASP A 203 2.35 20.13 -8.64
N ALA A 204 3.53 20.05 -9.27
CA ALA A 204 3.64 19.74 -10.69
C ALA A 204 3.02 18.35 -10.99
N PRO A 205 2.05 18.22 -11.90
CA PRO A 205 1.50 16.91 -12.25
C PRO A 205 2.57 15.99 -12.84
N GLY A 206 3.53 16.53 -13.60
CA GLY A 206 4.57 15.72 -14.24
C GLY A 206 4.00 14.58 -15.08
N THR A 207 4.55 13.37 -14.92
CA THR A 207 4.06 12.16 -15.61
C THR A 207 2.75 11.59 -15.05
N THR A 208 2.26 12.08 -13.90
CA THR A 208 0.99 11.61 -13.33
C THR A 208 -0.24 12.09 -14.11
N VAL A 209 -0.07 13.11 -14.97
CA VAL A 209 -1.13 13.61 -15.88
C VAL A 209 -1.52 12.58 -16.95
N LEU A 210 -0.67 11.59 -17.22
CA LEU A 210 -0.89 10.59 -18.26
C LEU A 210 -2.03 9.65 -17.85
N ALA A 211 -2.99 9.44 -18.73
CA ALA A 211 -4.04 8.45 -18.50
C ALA A 211 -3.46 7.05 -18.32
N THR A 212 -2.38 6.73 -19.04
CA THR A 212 -1.65 5.46 -18.92
C THR A 212 -1.09 5.24 -17.51
N ALA A 213 -0.69 6.30 -16.80
CA ALA A 213 -0.16 6.17 -15.44
C ALA A 213 -1.17 5.54 -14.47
N THR A 214 -2.47 5.83 -14.66
CA THR A 214 -3.56 5.25 -13.85
C THR A 214 -3.89 3.80 -14.19
N GLN A 215 -3.38 3.29 -15.32
CA GLN A 215 -3.64 1.93 -15.81
C GLN A 215 -2.54 0.95 -15.47
N LEU A 216 -1.43 1.43 -14.89
CA LEU A 216 -0.34 0.58 -14.45
C LEU A 216 -0.80 -0.28 -13.27
N VAL A 217 -0.50 -1.58 -13.34
CA VAL A 217 -0.85 -2.56 -12.31
C VAL A 217 0.26 -2.74 -11.26
N SER A 218 1.41 -2.11 -11.48
CA SER A 218 2.59 -2.24 -10.62
C SER A 218 2.44 -1.38 -9.36
N SER A 219 2.92 -1.90 -8.23
CA SER A 219 2.87 -1.18 -6.94
C SER A 219 3.82 0.03 -6.85
N THR A 220 4.73 0.20 -7.81
CA THR A 220 5.76 1.26 -7.80
C THR A 220 5.49 2.44 -8.70
N SER A 221 4.51 2.32 -9.60
CA SER A 221 4.16 3.36 -10.55
C SER A 221 2.64 3.36 -10.68
N GLY A 222 2.01 4.41 -10.14
CA GLY A 222 0.55 4.51 -9.99
C GLY A 222 0.10 4.42 -8.53
N GLN A 223 -1.21 4.20 -8.32
CA GLN A 223 -1.78 3.98 -7.00
C GLN A 223 -1.46 2.55 -6.53
N ASP A 224 -0.52 2.39 -5.59
CA ASP A 224 -0.30 1.11 -4.90
C ASP A 224 -1.61 0.73 -4.17
N PRO A 225 -2.31 -0.34 -4.59
CA PRO A 225 -3.61 -0.69 -4.01
C PRO A 225 -3.50 -1.14 -2.54
N GLU A 226 -2.29 -1.38 -2.06
CA GLU A 226 -2.02 -1.75 -0.68
C GLU A 226 -1.72 -0.55 0.20
N VAL A 227 -1.40 0.62 -0.37
CA VAL A 227 -1.26 1.84 0.41
C VAL A 227 -2.66 2.25 0.90
N PRO A 228 -2.91 2.20 2.22
CA PRO A 228 -4.22 2.56 2.76
C PRO A 228 -4.51 4.04 2.56
N THR A 229 -5.77 4.37 2.26
CA THR A 229 -6.23 5.76 2.25
C THR A 229 -6.24 6.30 3.68
N ALA A 230 -5.48 7.37 3.90
CA ALA A 230 -5.46 8.07 5.18
C ALA A 230 -6.53 9.17 5.20
N THR A 231 -7.47 9.08 6.15
CA THR A 231 -8.51 10.08 6.37
C THR A 231 -8.07 10.99 7.51
N GLU A 232 -7.99 12.29 7.24
CA GLU A 232 -7.67 13.27 8.27
C GLU A 232 -8.77 13.36 9.33
N LEU A 233 -8.37 13.33 10.60
CA LEU A 233 -9.29 13.56 11.71
C LEU A 233 -9.47 15.07 11.90
N SER A 234 -10.72 15.50 12.00
CA SER A 234 -11.00 16.90 12.34
C SER A 234 -10.44 17.24 13.72
N GLU A 235 -9.83 18.41 13.83
CA GLU A 235 -9.35 18.93 15.11
C GLU A 235 -10.50 18.97 16.13
N GLY A 236 -10.25 18.48 17.35
CA GLY A 236 -11.25 18.41 18.41
C GLY A 236 -12.32 17.31 18.23
N SER A 237 -12.24 16.47 17.19
CA SER A 237 -13.05 15.25 17.11
C SER A 237 -12.79 14.33 18.30
N GLU A 238 -13.76 13.47 18.63
CA GLU A 238 -13.64 12.53 19.77
C GLU A 238 -12.35 11.71 19.70
N ASP A 239 -12.03 11.17 18.52
CA ASP A 239 -10.83 10.36 18.33
C ASP A 239 -9.54 11.20 18.42
N ALA A 240 -9.50 12.40 17.83
CA ALA A 240 -8.35 13.29 17.96
C ALA A 240 -8.09 13.67 19.43
N VAL A 241 -9.15 13.99 20.19
CA VAL A 241 -9.06 14.31 21.62
C VAL A 241 -8.58 13.09 22.42
N ARG A 242 -9.09 11.89 22.13
CA ARG A 242 -8.63 10.64 22.76
C ARG A 242 -7.15 10.39 22.46
N LEU A 243 -6.72 10.58 21.21
CA LEU A 243 -5.34 10.41 20.78
C LEU A 243 -4.40 11.39 21.49
N ASP A 244 -4.72 12.68 21.54
CA ASP A 244 -3.89 13.67 22.22
C ASP A 244 -3.88 13.49 23.75
N ALA A 245 -4.96 12.96 24.33
CA ALA A 245 -4.98 12.60 25.76
C ALA A 245 -4.05 11.42 26.09
N VAL A 246 -3.96 10.43 25.20
CA VAL A 246 -3.10 9.24 25.36
C VAL A 246 -1.65 9.53 24.96
N VAL A 247 -1.45 10.31 23.90
CA VAL A 247 -0.16 10.66 23.30
C VAL A 247 0.22 12.08 23.69
N LYS A 248 0.72 12.22 24.92
CA LYS A 248 1.14 13.52 25.47
C LYS A 248 2.41 14.07 24.82
N ASP A 249 3.28 13.17 24.37
CA ASP A 249 4.51 13.49 23.65
C ASP A 249 4.62 12.54 22.45
N LYS A 250 4.82 13.13 21.27
CA LYS A 250 4.98 12.42 20.00
C LYS A 250 6.45 12.01 19.78
N GLY A 251 7.39 12.57 20.53
CA GLY A 251 8.83 12.34 20.42
C GLY A 251 9.52 13.16 19.33
N HIS A 252 8.80 14.11 18.72
CA HIS A 252 9.29 15.03 17.69
C HIS A 252 8.49 16.34 17.72
N THR A 253 8.99 17.38 17.05
CA THR A 253 8.35 18.71 16.97
C THR A 253 7.65 19.00 15.64
N GLU A 254 7.61 18.01 14.73
CA GLU A 254 6.94 18.14 13.43
C GLU A 254 5.45 18.48 13.58
N PHE A 255 5.05 19.60 12.99
CA PHE A 255 3.65 19.99 12.88
C PHE A 255 2.91 19.02 11.95
N GLY A 256 1.61 18.81 12.18
CA GLY A 256 0.85 17.81 11.45
C GLY A 256 -0.54 17.61 12.02
N THR A 257 -1.17 16.52 11.60
CA THR A 257 -2.52 16.15 12.00
C THR A 257 -2.63 14.65 12.21
N TRP A 258 -3.60 14.24 13.01
CA TRP A 258 -3.95 12.83 13.15
C TRP A 258 -4.71 12.36 11.91
N VAL A 259 -4.32 11.19 11.40
CA VAL A 259 -5.05 10.50 10.34
C VAL A 259 -5.50 9.13 10.84
N SER A 260 -6.66 8.68 10.37
CA SER A 260 -7.16 7.31 10.52
C SER A 260 -6.98 6.55 9.22
N LEU A 261 -6.52 5.31 9.34
CA LEU A 261 -6.37 4.35 8.26
C LEU A 261 -7.21 3.12 8.60
N GLU A 262 -8.16 2.79 7.73
CA GLU A 262 -9.02 1.63 7.94
C GLU A 262 -8.25 0.32 7.75
N THR A 263 -8.41 -0.59 8.71
CA THR A 263 -7.89 -1.97 8.62
C THR A 263 -9.00 -2.96 8.93
N HIS A 264 -8.82 -4.23 8.56
CA HIS A 264 -9.81 -5.27 8.91
C HIS A 264 -10.05 -5.41 10.41
N GLY A 265 -9.09 -4.99 11.25
CA GLY A 265 -9.23 -5.00 12.70
C GLY A 265 -9.70 -3.68 13.31
N GLY A 266 -10.24 -2.75 12.52
CA GLY A 266 -10.57 -1.39 12.95
C GLY A 266 -9.45 -0.38 12.66
N PRO A 267 -9.62 0.88 13.08
CA PRO A 267 -8.75 1.97 12.67
C PRO A 267 -7.33 1.83 13.23
N LEU A 268 -6.36 2.22 12.39
CA LEU A 268 -5.00 2.54 12.77
C LEU A 268 -4.84 4.05 12.63
N TYR A 269 -4.48 4.71 13.73
CA TYR A 269 -4.18 6.12 13.75
C TYR A 269 -2.68 6.35 13.60
N ALA A 270 -2.31 7.38 12.85
CA ALA A 270 -0.92 7.79 12.66
C ALA A 270 -0.82 9.32 12.65
N TRP A 271 0.37 9.84 12.95
CA TRP A 271 0.67 11.25 12.77
C TRP A 271 1.10 11.50 11.32
N ARG A 272 0.44 12.44 10.63
CA ARG A 272 0.86 12.91 9.31
C ARG A 272 1.53 14.27 9.47
N ALA A 273 2.86 14.29 9.36
CA ALA A 273 3.65 15.51 9.45
C ALA A 273 3.53 16.34 8.17
N ALA A 274 3.32 17.64 8.32
CA ALA A 274 3.25 18.62 7.24
C ALA A 274 4.65 19.16 6.92
N ARG A 275 5.46 18.33 6.25
CA ARG A 275 6.74 18.72 5.66
C ARG A 275 6.53 19.20 4.22
N GLU A 276 7.63 19.50 3.50
CA GLU A 276 7.61 19.74 2.04
C GLU A 276 6.86 18.64 1.28
N LEU A 277 6.93 17.39 1.74
CA LEU A 277 6.01 16.34 1.33
C LEU A 277 5.39 15.72 2.58
N PRO A 278 4.05 15.64 2.68
CA PRO A 278 3.40 15.02 3.83
C PRO A 278 3.83 13.57 4.01
N VAL A 279 4.29 13.21 5.21
CA VAL A 279 4.77 11.86 5.54
C VAL A 279 4.09 11.33 6.79
N LEU A 280 3.90 10.01 6.85
CA LEU A 280 3.46 9.36 8.08
C LEU A 280 4.66 9.12 8.99
N MET A 281 4.45 9.32 10.30
CA MET A 281 5.47 9.16 11.33
C MET A 281 4.84 8.50 12.57
N PRO A 282 5.66 7.89 13.45
CA PRO A 282 5.18 7.56 14.78
C PRO A 282 4.69 8.82 15.51
N PRO A 283 3.81 8.68 16.51
CA PRO A 283 3.29 7.43 17.03
C PRO A 283 2.16 6.83 16.19
N LEU A 284 2.17 5.50 16.10
CA LEU A 284 1.07 4.69 15.55
C LEU A 284 0.22 4.14 16.68
N ARG A 285 -1.12 4.21 16.56
CA ARG A 285 -2.06 3.72 17.58
C ARG A 285 -3.21 2.95 16.95
N TRP A 286 -3.48 1.75 17.43
CA TRP A 286 -4.70 1.02 17.08
C TRP A 286 -5.67 0.95 18.27
N GLU A 287 -6.93 0.67 17.99
CA GLU A 287 -7.89 0.32 19.03
C GLU A 287 -7.72 -1.13 19.49
N LEU A 288 -7.70 -1.32 20.81
CA LEU A 288 -7.63 -2.62 21.46
C LEU A 288 -8.68 -2.68 22.56
N GLY A 289 -9.93 -2.95 22.18
CA GLY A 289 -11.09 -2.68 23.03
C GLY A 289 -11.27 -1.17 23.21
N ASP A 290 -11.57 -0.72 24.42
CA ASP A 290 -11.84 0.70 24.69
C ASP A 290 -10.57 1.57 24.85
N ARG A 291 -9.40 1.05 24.48
CA ARG A 291 -8.11 1.74 24.65
C ARG A 291 -7.32 1.83 23.35
N LEU A 292 -6.54 2.91 23.26
CA LEU A 292 -5.52 3.09 22.22
C LEU A 292 -4.21 2.44 22.68
N ALA A 293 -3.61 1.65 21.81
CA ALA A 293 -2.34 0.98 22.08
C ALA A 293 -1.37 1.14 20.91
N GLU A 294 -0.07 1.14 21.21
CA GLU A 294 0.95 1.06 20.18
C GLU A 294 1.01 -0.36 19.58
N PRO A 295 1.29 -0.52 18.28
CA PRO A 295 1.62 -1.81 17.71
C PRO A 295 2.76 -2.50 18.47
N GLU A 296 2.58 -3.78 18.77
CA GLU A 296 3.51 -4.56 19.59
C GLU A 296 4.95 -4.50 19.02
N SER A 297 5.91 -4.09 19.87
CA SER A 297 7.32 -4.02 19.51
C SER A 297 7.59 -3.22 18.21
N LEU A 298 6.91 -2.08 18.06
CA LEU A 298 7.13 -1.16 16.95
C LEU A 298 8.55 -0.61 16.96
N SER A 299 9.05 -0.11 18.10
CA SER A 299 10.46 0.30 18.27
C SER A 299 11.04 1.07 17.07
N LEU A 300 10.33 2.08 16.58
CA LEU A 300 10.79 3.01 15.54
C LEU A 300 11.25 4.32 16.19
N SER A 301 12.17 5.04 15.56
CA SER A 301 12.48 6.40 16.00
C SER A 301 11.24 7.27 15.79
N PRO A 302 10.89 8.17 16.73
CA PRO A 302 9.79 9.12 16.54
C PRO A 302 9.93 9.98 15.29
N THR A 303 11.16 10.19 14.80
CA THR A 303 11.44 11.00 13.61
C THR A 303 11.52 10.20 12.32
N SER A 304 11.34 8.89 12.36
CA SER A 304 11.42 8.06 11.14
C SER A 304 10.16 8.25 10.29
N VAL A 305 10.36 8.26 8.97
CA VAL A 305 9.25 8.17 8.02
C VAL A 305 8.77 6.72 8.00
N VAL A 306 7.45 6.55 7.95
CA VAL A 306 6.79 5.26 7.92
C VAL A 306 5.99 5.13 6.64
N GLU A 307 6.16 4.01 5.94
CA GLU A 307 5.21 3.59 4.93
C GLU A 307 4.33 2.46 5.47
N LEU A 308 3.05 2.52 5.13
CA LEU A 308 2.06 1.55 5.55
C LEU A 308 1.49 0.85 4.32
N ARG A 309 1.37 -0.47 4.39
CA ARG A 309 0.66 -1.28 3.38
C ARG A 309 -0.30 -2.23 4.08
N VAL A 310 -1.52 -2.35 3.56
CA VAL A 310 -2.58 -3.21 4.11
C VAL A 310 -3.02 -4.22 3.06
N ARG A 311 -3.06 -5.50 3.45
CA ARG A 311 -3.58 -6.59 2.62
C ARG A 311 -4.45 -7.53 3.43
N GLY A 312 -5.77 -7.39 3.30
CA GLY A 312 -6.72 -8.14 4.13
C GLY A 312 -6.51 -7.81 5.60
N SER A 313 -6.23 -8.82 6.43
CA SER A 313 -5.92 -8.62 7.85
C SER A 313 -4.46 -8.26 8.13
N LEU A 314 -3.59 -8.19 7.13
CA LEU A 314 -2.18 -7.90 7.32
C LEU A 314 -1.90 -6.41 7.23
N LEU A 315 -1.11 -5.90 8.17
CA LEU A 315 -0.49 -4.58 8.12
C LEU A 315 1.03 -4.76 8.02
N LEU A 316 1.62 -4.18 6.99
CA LEU A 316 3.06 -4.04 6.82
C LEU A 316 3.43 -2.59 7.15
N VAL A 317 4.38 -2.43 8.07
CA VAL A 317 4.95 -1.16 8.49
C VAL A 317 6.43 -1.17 8.11
N THR A 318 6.85 -0.29 7.22
CA THR A 318 8.24 -0.15 6.79
C THR A 318 8.78 1.22 7.21
N SER A 319 10.05 1.25 7.59
CA SER A 319 10.73 2.46 8.03
C SER A 319 12.24 2.25 8.02
N ASP A 320 12.99 3.21 7.48
CA ASP A 320 14.45 3.19 7.34
C ASP A 320 14.97 1.86 6.76
N HIS A 321 15.54 1.00 7.62
CA HIS A 321 16.08 -0.32 7.26
C HIS A 321 15.34 -1.48 7.92
N GLY A 322 14.03 -1.35 8.14
CA GLY A 322 13.26 -2.39 8.82
C GLY A 322 11.82 -2.50 8.36
N ALA A 323 11.27 -3.70 8.54
CA ALA A 323 9.89 -4.02 8.22
C ALA A 323 9.24 -4.84 9.34
N ARG A 324 7.99 -4.53 9.67
CA ARG A 324 7.19 -5.24 10.67
C ARG A 324 5.85 -5.62 10.08
N ILE A 325 5.41 -6.83 10.37
CA ILE A 325 4.11 -7.32 9.93
C ILE A 325 3.25 -7.63 11.13
N TYR A 326 2.01 -7.18 11.08
CA TYR A 326 1.00 -7.37 12.11
C TYR A 326 -0.22 -8.06 11.52
N ASP A 327 -0.85 -8.95 12.30
CA ASP A 327 -2.25 -9.32 12.08
C ASP A 327 -3.13 -8.28 12.78
N THR A 328 -3.84 -7.48 12.00
CA THR A 328 -4.68 -6.38 12.46
C THR A 328 -5.89 -6.87 13.27
N ARG A 329 -6.33 -8.12 13.11
CA ARG A 329 -7.45 -8.68 13.90
C ARG A 329 -7.02 -8.98 15.33
N THR A 330 -5.89 -9.67 15.46
CA THR A 330 -5.37 -10.13 16.76
C THR A 330 -4.49 -9.09 17.42
N LYS A 331 -4.11 -8.05 16.68
CA LYS A 331 -3.24 -6.97 17.14
C LYS A 331 -1.87 -7.51 17.59
N LYS A 332 -1.37 -8.54 16.89
CA LYS A 332 -0.10 -9.21 17.18
C LYS A 332 0.90 -9.06 16.06
N ARG A 333 2.17 -8.87 16.42
CA ARG A 333 3.27 -8.89 15.44
C ARG A 333 3.53 -10.33 15.02
N ILE A 334 3.47 -10.57 13.71
CA ILE A 334 3.69 -11.90 13.13
C ILE A 334 5.10 -12.05 12.53
N ALA A 335 5.74 -10.94 12.13
CA ALA A 335 7.11 -10.96 11.64
C ALA A 335 7.83 -9.63 11.88
N HIS A 336 9.16 -9.71 11.95
CA HIS A 336 10.09 -8.59 12.07
C HIS A 336 11.29 -8.84 11.17
N LEU A 337 11.73 -7.81 10.46
CA LEU A 337 12.84 -7.86 9.52
C LEU A 337 13.71 -6.62 9.72
N ASP A 338 15.00 -6.84 9.92
CA ASP A 338 16.03 -5.81 9.99
C ASP A 338 16.92 -5.88 8.75
N GLY A 339 17.56 -4.75 8.40
CA GLY A 339 18.49 -4.65 7.28
C GLY A 339 17.82 -4.75 5.91
N VAL A 340 16.56 -4.30 5.80
CA VAL A 340 15.80 -4.29 4.53
C VAL A 340 15.50 -2.85 4.14
N HIS A 341 15.80 -2.47 2.90
CA HIS A 341 15.63 -1.09 2.39
C HIS A 341 14.21 -0.81 1.90
N ASP A 342 13.56 -1.81 1.31
CA ASP A 342 12.15 -1.76 0.95
C ASP A 342 11.51 -3.11 1.27
N ALA A 343 10.23 -3.07 1.68
CA ALA A 343 9.42 -4.25 1.81
C ALA A 343 7.99 -4.00 1.31
N ARG A 344 7.49 -4.93 0.51
CA ARG A 344 6.13 -4.90 -0.05
C ARG A 344 5.53 -6.29 -0.02
N PHE A 345 4.21 -6.42 -0.07
CA PHE A 345 3.64 -7.74 -0.22
C PHE A 345 3.86 -8.24 -1.66
N TRP A 346 4.37 -9.47 -1.79
CA TRP A 346 4.55 -10.11 -3.09
C TRP A 346 3.22 -10.13 -3.87
N PRO A 347 3.19 -9.81 -5.18
CA PRO A 347 1.94 -9.69 -5.91
C PRO A 347 1.15 -11.01 -5.87
N LYS A 348 -0.17 -10.88 -5.68
CA LYS A 348 -1.09 -11.99 -5.97
C LYS A 348 -1.37 -11.96 -7.48
N PRO A 349 -1.10 -13.03 -8.23
CA PRO A 349 -1.46 -13.12 -9.63
C PRO A 349 -2.94 -12.74 -9.80
N ARG A 350 -3.20 -11.68 -10.55
CA ARG A 350 -4.55 -11.36 -10.98
C ARG A 350 -4.77 -12.09 -12.28
N THR A 351 -5.68 -13.07 -12.29
CA THR A 351 -6.20 -13.60 -13.56
C THR A 351 -6.96 -12.46 -14.21
N VAL A 352 -6.33 -11.82 -15.20
CA VAL A 352 -6.99 -10.83 -16.04
C VAL A 352 -7.98 -11.60 -16.90
N THR A 353 -9.19 -11.76 -16.38
CA THR A 353 -10.32 -12.17 -17.21
C THR A 353 -10.55 -10.98 -18.11
N ALA A 354 -10.04 -11.07 -19.34
CA ALA A 354 -10.22 -10.02 -20.34
C ALA A 354 -11.72 -9.76 -20.49
N ALA A 355 -12.21 -8.69 -19.88
CA ALA A 355 -13.50 -8.13 -20.23
C ALA A 355 -13.30 -7.55 -21.63
N ILE A 356 -13.55 -8.37 -22.64
CA ILE A 356 -13.72 -7.91 -24.02
C ILE A 356 -14.77 -6.80 -23.92
N PRO A 357 -14.47 -5.56 -24.34
CA PRO A 357 -15.50 -4.54 -24.44
C PRO A 357 -16.57 -5.12 -25.36
N SER A 358 -17.74 -5.37 -24.80
CA SER A 358 -18.87 -5.93 -25.54
C SER A 358 -19.12 -4.99 -26.70
N GLY A 359 -18.83 -5.48 -27.90
CA GLY A 359 -18.93 -4.70 -29.12
C GLY A 359 -20.28 -4.03 -29.17
N THR A 360 -20.27 -2.73 -29.47
CA THR A 360 -21.46 -2.04 -29.95
C THR A 360 -21.74 -2.58 -31.36
N SER A 361 -22.36 -3.77 -31.40
CA SER A 361 -23.19 -4.14 -32.52
C SER A 361 -24.45 -3.28 -32.42
N ALA A 362 -24.49 -2.24 -33.23
CA ALA A 362 -25.74 -1.61 -33.63
C ALA A 362 -25.63 -1.30 -35.11
N ALA A 363 -26.11 -2.24 -35.92
CA ALA A 363 -26.52 -1.97 -37.28
C ALA A 363 -27.74 -1.03 -37.27
N GLN A 364 -27.67 0.06 -38.03
CA GLN A 364 -28.66 0.44 -39.04
C GLN A 364 -28.09 1.52 -39.96
#